data_AF-A0AAW8Q1A9-F1
#
_entry.id   AF-A0AAW8Q1A9-F1
#
_cell.length_a   1.000
_cell.length_b   1.000
_cell.length_c   1.000
_cell.angle_alpha   90.00
_cell.angle_beta   90.00
_cell.angle_gamma   90.00
#
_symmetry.space_group_name_H-M   'P 1'
#
loop_
_entity.id
_entity.type
_entity.pdbx_description
1 polymer ?
#
loop_
_entity_poly.entity_id
_entity_poly.type
_entity_poly.pdbx_seq_one_letter_code
_entity_poly.pdbx_strand_id
1 'polypeptide(L)'
;MKTNGLTYKAFLNDQSYWGKDTYYDDVLVWIDGEELTPDTDPQTISDTAKVVIETGFIMSHEKKADGTSLTNFFKGWLKTQDTTTKLVMVPTEKENEFKDLMKQHGFKVM
;
A
#
# COMPACT_ATOMS: atom_id res chain seq x y z
N MET A 1 -9.48 1.21 -6.38
CA MET A 1 -8.98 1.70 -5.06
C MET A 1 -7.74 2.54 -5.31
N LYS A 2 -7.62 3.73 -4.71
CA LYS A 2 -6.47 4.63 -4.91
C LYS A 2 -5.55 4.60 -3.69
N THR A 3 -4.25 4.54 -3.92
CA THR A 3 -3.20 4.57 -2.88
C THR A 3 -1.89 5.10 -3.49
N ASN A 4 -0.77 4.98 -2.75
CA ASN A 4 0.58 5.27 -3.25
C ASN A 4 1.47 4.03 -3.21
N GLY A 5 2.62 4.09 -3.91
CA GLY A 5 3.56 2.98 -4.00
C GLY A 5 4.05 2.49 -2.64
N LEU A 6 4.33 3.41 -1.70
CA LEU A 6 4.76 3.04 -0.34
C LEU A 6 3.73 2.14 0.36
N THR A 7 2.47 2.56 0.34
CA THR A 7 1.37 1.83 0.99
C THR A 7 1.08 0.52 0.26
N TYR A 8 1.15 0.50 -1.07
CA TYR A 8 0.94 -0.71 -1.86
C TYR A 8 2.02 -1.76 -1.59
N LYS A 9 3.29 -1.37 -1.55
CA LYS A 9 4.41 -2.26 -1.20
C LYS A 9 4.28 -2.78 0.23
N ALA A 10 3.92 -1.93 1.18
CA ALA A 10 3.68 -2.34 2.57
C ALA A 10 2.59 -3.42 2.65
N PHE A 11 1.50 -3.25 1.90
CA PHE A 11 0.43 -4.25 1.81
C PHE A 11 0.94 -5.59 1.26
N LEU A 12 1.68 -5.59 0.14
CA LEU A 12 2.20 -6.83 -0.46
C LEU A 12 3.21 -7.55 0.45
N ASN A 13 3.92 -6.80 1.28
CA ASN A 13 4.95 -7.35 2.18
C ASN A 13 4.41 -7.81 3.54
N ASP A 14 3.14 -7.55 3.88
CA ASP A 14 2.55 -7.94 5.16
C ASP A 14 2.12 -9.42 5.19
N GLN A 15 3.10 -10.31 5.28
CA GLN A 15 2.87 -11.76 5.30
C GLN A 15 1.95 -12.20 6.45
N SER A 16 1.89 -11.45 7.55
CA SER A 16 1.00 -11.75 8.67
C SER A 16 -0.48 -11.56 8.30
N TYR A 17 -0.78 -10.50 7.55
CA TYR A 17 -2.12 -10.23 7.06
C TYR A 17 -2.53 -11.19 5.95
N TRP A 18 -1.65 -11.41 4.98
CA TRP A 18 -1.88 -12.34 3.87
C TRP A 18 -2.12 -13.76 4.39
N GLY A 19 -1.32 -14.21 5.35
CA GLY A 19 -1.38 -15.58 5.84
C GLY A 19 -0.87 -16.58 4.82
N LYS A 20 -0.86 -17.85 5.20
CA LYS A 20 -0.32 -18.94 4.38
C LYS A 20 -1.25 -19.26 3.21
N ASP A 21 -0.65 -19.64 2.08
CA ASP A 21 -1.34 -20.13 0.88
C ASP A 21 -2.38 -19.14 0.31
N THR A 22 -2.24 -17.86 0.64
CA THR A 22 -3.04 -16.77 0.07
C THR A 22 -2.35 -16.25 -1.18
N TYR A 23 -3.07 -16.21 -2.28
CA TYR A 23 -2.60 -15.64 -3.54
C TYR A 23 -3.66 -14.71 -4.12
N TYR A 24 -3.24 -13.95 -5.12
CA TYR A 24 -4.11 -13.10 -5.90
C TYR A 24 -3.95 -13.37 -7.38
N ASP A 25 -5.04 -13.21 -8.13
CA ASP A 25 -5.09 -13.41 -9.58
C ASP A 25 -6.09 -12.43 -10.22
N ASP A 26 -6.17 -12.40 -11.56
CA ASP A 26 -7.02 -11.52 -12.36
C ASP A 26 -6.85 -10.03 -11.98
N VAL A 27 -5.59 -9.63 -11.77
CA VAL A 27 -5.24 -8.31 -11.23
C VAL A 27 -5.05 -7.29 -12.33
N LEU A 28 -5.67 -6.13 -12.12
CA LEU A 28 -5.43 -4.92 -12.89
C LEU A 28 -5.05 -3.80 -11.92
N VAL A 29 -3.79 -3.36 -12.00
CA VAL A 29 -3.24 -2.28 -11.20
C VAL A 29 -2.59 -1.28 -12.14
N TRP A 30 -2.84 0.01 -11.90
CA TRP A 30 -2.21 1.09 -12.65
C TRP A 30 -1.20 1.83 -11.77
N ILE A 31 -0.01 2.08 -12.29
CA ILE A 31 1.07 2.85 -11.67
C ILE A 31 1.28 4.09 -12.53
N ASP A 32 1.01 5.26 -11.96
CA ASP A 32 1.10 6.56 -12.68
C ASP A 32 0.36 6.63 -14.02
N GLY A 33 -0.66 5.77 -14.19
CA GLY A 33 -1.47 5.70 -15.41
C GLY A 33 -1.07 4.61 -16.39
N GLU A 34 0.00 3.86 -16.11
CA GLU A 34 0.44 2.70 -16.88
C GLU A 34 0.03 1.40 -16.17
N GLU A 35 -0.37 0.39 -16.94
CA GLU A 35 -0.74 -0.91 -16.38
C GLU A 35 0.51 -1.63 -15.83
N LEU A 36 0.38 -2.18 -14.61
CA LEU A 36 1.40 -3.00 -13.99
C LEU A 36 1.43 -4.36 -14.67
N THR A 37 2.49 -4.66 -15.41
CA THR A 37 2.64 -5.94 -16.09
C THR A 37 3.01 -7.06 -15.11
N PRO A 38 2.67 -8.33 -15.42
CA PRO A 38 3.04 -9.48 -14.57
C PRO A 38 4.55 -9.63 -14.32
N ASP A 39 5.39 -9.15 -15.23
CA ASP A 39 6.85 -9.22 -15.13
C ASP A 39 7.45 -8.09 -14.27
N THR A 40 6.65 -7.10 -13.87
CA THR A 40 7.13 -5.98 -13.06
C THR A 40 7.16 -6.38 -11.59
N ASP A 41 8.35 -6.36 -10.99
CA ASP A 41 8.49 -6.50 -9.52
C ASP A 41 7.84 -5.28 -8.83
N PRO A 42 6.75 -5.46 -8.06
CA PRO A 42 6.08 -4.36 -7.38
C PRO A 42 6.98 -3.60 -6.39
N GLN A 43 8.09 -4.20 -5.93
CA GLN A 43 9.02 -3.52 -5.02
C GLN A 43 9.81 -2.40 -5.72
N THR A 44 9.88 -2.41 -7.05
CA THR A 44 10.51 -1.36 -7.86
C THR A 44 9.66 -0.10 -8.03
N ILE A 45 8.37 -0.16 -7.64
CA ILE A 45 7.45 0.97 -7.71
C ILE A 45 7.92 2.10 -6.79
N SER A 46 7.99 3.32 -7.31
CA SER A 46 8.31 4.53 -6.53
C SER A 46 7.32 4.71 -5.37
N ASP A 47 7.82 5.08 -4.20
CA ASP A 47 7.00 5.30 -3.00
C ASP A 47 5.89 6.34 -3.21
N THR A 48 6.18 7.34 -4.05
CA THR A 48 5.26 8.45 -4.37
C THR A 48 4.34 8.16 -5.57
N ALA A 49 4.56 7.05 -6.30
CA ALA A 49 3.76 6.71 -7.47
C ALA A 49 2.28 6.61 -7.10
N LYS A 50 1.41 7.10 -7.97
CA LYS A 50 -0.03 6.94 -7.85
C LYS A 50 -0.40 5.52 -8.23
N VAL A 51 -0.92 4.76 -7.27
CA VAL A 51 -1.35 3.38 -7.48
C VAL A 51 -2.87 3.31 -7.52
N VAL A 52 -3.43 2.68 -8.56
CA VAL A 52 -4.85 2.39 -8.68
C VAL A 52 -5.05 0.90 -8.82
N ILE A 53 -5.52 0.25 -7.76
CA ILE A 53 -5.94 -1.16 -7.79
C ILE A 53 -7.35 -1.19 -8.36
N GLU A 54 -7.51 -1.57 -9.63
CA GLU A 54 -8.81 -1.56 -10.31
C GLU A 54 -9.59 -2.85 -10.04
N THR A 55 -8.99 -3.99 -10.37
CA THR A 55 -9.57 -5.31 -10.13
C THR A 55 -8.52 -6.30 -9.63
N GLY A 56 -8.98 -7.47 -9.22
CA GLY A 56 -8.18 -8.54 -8.65
C GLY A 56 -9.05 -9.41 -7.76
N PHE A 57 -8.69 -10.69 -7.68
CA PHE A 57 -9.33 -11.65 -6.82
C PHE A 57 -8.31 -12.24 -5.85
N ILE A 58 -8.71 -12.38 -4.58
CA ILE A 58 -7.91 -12.97 -3.51
C ILE A 58 -8.53 -14.31 -3.18
N MET A 59 -7.68 -15.35 -3.16
CA MET A 59 -8.03 -16.68 -2.70
C MET A 59 -7.13 -17.06 -1.53
N SER A 60 -7.74 -17.57 -0.47
CA SER A 60 -7.04 -18.11 0.69
C SER A 60 -7.81 -19.30 1.20
N HIS A 61 -7.20 -20.48 1.19
CA HIS A 61 -7.86 -21.69 1.67
C HIS A 61 -8.28 -21.60 3.15
N GLU A 62 -7.60 -20.79 3.95
CA GLU A 62 -7.88 -20.64 5.40
C GLU A 62 -8.74 -19.40 5.72
N LYS A 63 -8.48 -18.25 5.10
CA LYS A 63 -9.12 -16.97 5.48
C LYS A 63 -10.27 -16.54 4.56
N LYS A 64 -10.28 -17.03 3.32
CA LYS A 64 -11.18 -16.58 2.23
C LYS A 64 -11.50 -17.73 1.27
N ALA A 65 -12.12 -18.79 1.79
CA ALA A 65 -12.48 -19.97 0.99
C ALA A 65 -13.40 -19.62 -0.20
N ASP A 66 -14.31 -18.67 -0.03
CA ASP A 66 -15.19 -18.15 -1.09
C ASP A 66 -14.55 -17.00 -1.92
N GLY A 67 -13.30 -16.66 -1.60
CA GLY A 67 -12.57 -15.55 -2.17
C GLY A 67 -13.10 -14.16 -1.78
N THR A 68 -12.41 -13.12 -2.26
CA THR A 68 -12.85 -11.71 -2.14
C THR A 68 -12.16 -10.88 -3.21
N SER A 69 -12.73 -9.72 -3.57
CA SER A 69 -11.99 -8.78 -4.41
C SER A 69 -10.72 -8.29 -3.70
N LEU A 70 -9.64 -8.11 -4.46
CA LEU A 70 -8.37 -7.54 -4.00
C LEU A 70 -8.60 -6.15 -3.38
N THR A 71 -9.49 -5.36 -3.96
CA THR A 71 -9.83 -4.03 -3.42
C THR A 71 -10.50 -4.09 -2.05
N ASN A 72 -11.33 -5.09 -1.77
CA ASN A 72 -11.94 -5.29 -0.44
C ASN A 72 -10.94 -5.87 0.55
N PHE A 73 -10.07 -6.78 0.12
CA PHE A 73 -9.00 -7.33 0.95
C PHE A 73 -8.01 -6.23 1.38
N PHE A 74 -7.58 -5.39 0.43
CA PHE A 74 -6.75 -4.21 0.69
C PHE A 74 -7.42 -3.22 1.65
N LYS A 75 -8.73 -2.95 1.50
CA LYS A 75 -9.49 -2.14 2.47
C LYS A 75 -9.50 -2.76 3.86
N GLY A 76 -9.59 -4.09 3.95
CA GLY A 76 -9.50 -4.82 5.20
C GLY A 76 -8.14 -4.60 5.87
N TRP A 77 -7.06 -4.73 5.10
CA TRP A 77 -5.69 -4.50 5.57
C TRP A 77 -5.48 -3.07 6.07
N LEU A 78 -5.98 -2.07 5.33
CA LEU A 78 -5.88 -0.67 5.76
C LEU A 78 -6.55 -0.44 7.13
N LYS A 79 -7.63 -1.16 7.44
CA LYS A 79 -8.33 -1.04 8.72
C LYS A 79 -7.59 -1.70 9.88
N THR A 80 -6.62 -2.59 9.63
CA THR A 80 -5.79 -3.20 10.68
C THR A 80 -4.59 -2.34 11.04
N GLN A 81 -4.27 -1.32 10.24
CA GLN A 81 -3.15 -0.42 10.53
C GLN A 81 -3.55 0.56 11.64
N ASP A 82 -2.71 0.65 12.66
CA ASP A 82 -2.84 1.60 13.77
C ASP A 82 -2.30 2.99 13.44
N THR A 83 -1.48 3.05 12.38
CA THR A 83 -0.77 4.23 11.92
C THR A 83 -0.94 4.39 10.42
N THR A 84 -0.78 5.61 9.92
CA THR A 84 -0.78 5.90 8.49
C THR A 84 0.43 6.74 8.13
N THR A 85 1.24 6.26 7.20
CA THR A 85 2.38 7.01 6.68
C THR A 85 1.94 7.96 5.58
N LYS A 86 2.41 9.20 5.63
CA LYS A 86 2.22 10.21 4.58
C LYS A 86 3.58 10.67 4.06
N LEU A 87 3.72 10.69 2.74
CA LEU A 87 4.86 11.32 2.07
C LEU A 87 4.49 12.77 1.78
N VAL A 88 5.35 13.69 2.18
CA VAL A 88 5.17 15.13 1.99
C VAL A 88 6.45 15.73 1.43
N MET A 89 6.32 16.70 0.52
CA MET A 89 7.43 17.52 0.07
C MET A 89 7.50 18.76 0.94
N VAL A 90 8.66 19.02 1.53
CA VAL A 90 8.91 20.17 2.40
C VAL A 90 10.02 21.00 1.78
N PRO A 91 9.87 22.33 1.66
CA PRO A 91 10.97 23.21 1.25
C PRO A 91 12.17 23.02 2.18
N THR A 92 13.38 22.96 1.61
CA THR A 92 14.60 22.65 2.37
C THR A 92 14.82 23.61 3.54
N GLU A 93 14.51 24.89 3.35
CA GLU A 93 14.61 25.93 4.38
C GLU A 93 13.60 25.76 5.54
N LYS A 94 12.59 24.90 5.37
CA LYS A 94 11.55 24.59 6.36
C LYS A 94 11.72 23.22 7.01
N GLU A 95 12.74 22.44 6.65
CA GLU A 95 12.90 21.06 7.11
C GLU A 95 12.95 20.93 8.64
N ASN A 96 13.77 21.75 9.30
CA ASN A 96 13.91 21.71 10.77
C ASN A 96 12.62 22.12 11.48
N GLU A 97 11.99 23.22 11.03
CA GLU A 97 10.71 23.69 11.55
C GLU A 97 9.63 22.61 11.43
N PHE A 98 9.56 21.94 10.27
CA PHE A 98 8.64 20.83 10.05
C PHE A 98 8.91 19.65 10.99
N LYS A 99 10.17 19.21 11.12
CA LYS A 99 10.54 18.08 11.99
C LYS A 99 10.18 18.36 13.44
N ASP A 100 10.46 19.56 13.94
CA ASP A 100 10.18 19.94 15.32
C ASP A 100 8.68 20.00 15.59
N LEU A 101 7.91 20.61 14.67
CA LEU A 101 6.45 20.65 14.76
C LEU A 101 5.84 19.25 14.76
N MET A 102 6.28 18.37 13.85
CA MET A 102 5.77 17.01 13.77
C MET A 102 6.05 16.22 15.06
N LYS A 103 7.26 16.33 15.60
CA LYS A 103 7.62 15.69 16.88
C LYS A 103 6.82 16.24 18.06
N GLN A 104 6.61 17.55 18.12
CA GLN A 104 5.81 18.20 19.16
C GLN A 104 4.37 17.65 19.19
N HIS A 105 3.82 17.32 18.02
CA HIS A 105 2.49 16.73 17.89
C HIS A 105 2.47 15.19 17.96
N GLY A 106 3.59 14.56 18.33
CA GLY A 106 3.68 13.11 18.55
C GLY A 106 3.78 12.29 17.26
N PHE A 107 4.02 12.92 16.11
CA PHE A 107 4.26 12.21 14.86
C PHE A 107 5.68 11.61 14.84
N LYS A 108 5.77 10.37 14.38
CA LYS A 108 7.06 9.77 14.03
C LYS A 108 7.49 10.27 12.65
N VAL A 109 8.59 11.01 12.60
CA VAL A 109 9.25 11.39 11.33
C VAL A 109 10.35 10.36 11.08
N MET A 110 10.30 9.69 9.92
CA MET A 110 11.30 8.72 9.46
C MET A 110 12.49 9.41 8.81
#